data_AF-A0A8W7P4Z1-F1
#
_entry.id   AF-A0A8W7P4Z1-F1
#
_cell.length_a   1.000
_cell.length_b   1.000
_cell.length_c   1.000
_cell.angle_alpha   90.00
_cell.angle_beta   90.00
_cell.angle_gamma   90.00
#
_symmetry.space_group_name_H-M   'P 1'
#
loop_
_entity.id
_entity.type
_entity.pdbx_description
1 polymer ?
#
loop_
_entity_poly.entity_id
_entity_poly.type
_entity_poly.pdbx_seq_one_letter_code
_entity_poly.pdbx_strand_id
1 'polypeptide(L)'
;MEPAPLSLEAKRLLVLKTIIHDPAATDLRLSLFISAAKSFRYDSCLQPFPPDFITNNEKSIDQLCRVLETIPPVADLPAGLAALDEQTVGLLHWILCRQARPALRTVPKAQHDEVLAKCPCYAKYAQPSHIFEVVYRETNSSERAFQDHATEFRTRHAFHGSRLFNFHSILHYGLQQHLNKVSLFGEGIYLSAELQVSQMFSPNGSGWSRSTLGTHLACIALCEYVDNPNYVKSQEETQQLPGTGEGTTAHATPSSDGPSAIMSTSFTGNGSFPERYILVKNNELVQVRYLLLYGTTKETNNNNNNTATSAGPHGSTVDPLYALPVRPPSYQMRHPPSRFIQWIANNKGFVLIGGYVGLLLIVGFINSRNAHFVKEMLLQKLNHVYNAVLGYRGKD
;
A
#
# COMPACT_ATOMS: atom_id res chain seq x y z
N MET A 1 -15.74 -20.08 32.14
CA MET A 1 -17.14 -20.19 31.67
C MET A 1 -17.24 -19.39 30.40
N GLU A 2 -17.38 -20.06 29.25
CA GLU A 2 -17.73 -19.37 28.01
C GLU A 2 -19.15 -18.80 28.20
N PRO A 3 -19.38 -17.51 27.93
CA PRO A 3 -20.73 -16.95 28.05
C PRO A 3 -21.66 -17.69 27.09
N ALA A 4 -22.91 -17.89 27.50
CA ALA A 4 -23.92 -18.54 26.66
C ALA A 4 -23.98 -17.87 25.28
N PRO A 5 -24.13 -18.65 24.19
CA PRO A 5 -24.16 -18.10 22.84
C PRO A 5 -25.30 -17.09 22.72
N LEU A 6 -24.96 -15.87 22.26
CA LEU A 6 -25.94 -14.81 22.04
C LEU A 6 -27.01 -15.28 21.04
N SER A 7 -28.27 -14.98 21.34
CA SER A 7 -29.36 -15.22 20.40
C SER A 7 -29.16 -14.42 19.11
N LEU A 8 -29.74 -14.91 18.01
CA LEU A 8 -29.66 -14.23 16.70
C LEU A 8 -30.16 -12.79 16.79
N GLU A 9 -31.25 -12.56 17.53
CA GLU A 9 -31.81 -11.23 17.70
C GLU A 9 -30.91 -10.29 18.51
N ALA A 10 -30.24 -10.80 19.54
CA ALA A 10 -29.24 -10.03 20.28
C ALA A 10 -28.05 -9.64 19.40
N LYS A 11 -27.59 -10.55 18.50
CA LYS A 11 -26.53 -10.24 17.52
C LYS A 11 -26.98 -9.12 16.58
N ARG A 12 -28.21 -9.19 16.03
CA ARG A 12 -28.77 -8.15 15.15
C ARG A 12 -28.80 -6.78 15.83
N LEU A 13 -29.26 -6.72 17.08
CA LEU A 13 -29.35 -5.47 17.84
C LEU A 13 -27.96 -4.85 18.07
N LEU A 14 -26.96 -5.66 18.43
CA LEU A 14 -25.59 -5.18 18.63
C LEU A 14 -24.96 -4.66 17.32
N VAL A 15 -25.18 -5.37 16.21
CA VAL A 15 -24.73 -4.93 14.88
C VAL A 15 -25.41 -3.62 14.49
N LEU A 16 -26.73 -3.52 14.64
CA LEU A 16 -27.50 -2.31 14.35
C LEU A 16 -27.00 -1.11 15.17
N LYS A 17 -26.81 -1.29 16.48
CA LYS A 17 -26.28 -0.25 17.37
C LYS A 17 -24.90 0.22 16.93
N THR A 18 -24.04 -0.70 16.50
CA THR A 18 -22.68 -0.38 16.02
C THR A 18 -22.74 0.44 14.72
N ILE A 19 -23.60 0.05 13.77
CA ILE A 19 -23.79 0.76 12.51
C ILE A 19 -24.32 2.17 12.75
N ILE A 20 -25.36 2.33 13.57
CA ILE A 20 -25.98 3.64 13.86
C ILE A 20 -24.99 4.59 14.54
N HIS A 21 -24.12 4.07 15.42
CA HIS A 21 -23.16 4.87 16.15
C HIS A 21 -22.12 5.54 15.24
N ASP A 22 -21.53 4.78 14.32
CA ASP A 22 -20.56 5.32 13.35
C ASP A 22 -20.61 4.50 12.04
N PRO A 23 -21.46 4.91 11.07
CA PRO A 23 -21.64 4.18 9.81
C PRO A 23 -20.35 4.13 8.97
N ALA A 24 -19.59 5.23 8.95
CA ALA A 24 -18.37 5.32 8.14
C ALA A 24 -17.25 4.45 8.74
N ALA A 25 -17.09 4.43 10.07
CA ALA A 25 -16.12 3.53 10.70
C ALA A 25 -16.50 2.05 10.52
N THR A 26 -17.80 1.75 10.53
CA THR A 26 -18.33 0.41 10.23
C THR A 26 -18.02 0.00 8.79
N ASP A 27 -18.27 0.89 7.83
CA ASP A 27 -17.94 0.67 6.41
C ASP A 27 -16.44 0.44 6.21
N LEU A 28 -15.58 1.25 6.85
CA LEU A 28 -14.14 1.06 6.78
C LEU A 28 -13.74 -0.32 7.31
N ARG A 29 -14.24 -0.72 8.48
CA ARG A 29 -13.89 -2.02 9.08
C ARG A 29 -14.28 -3.18 8.17
N LEU A 30 -15.47 -3.13 7.57
CA LEU A 30 -15.90 -4.12 6.57
C LEU A 30 -15.00 -4.09 5.33
N SER A 31 -14.68 -2.89 4.84
CA SER A 31 -13.83 -2.70 3.65
C SER A 31 -12.42 -3.27 3.84
N LEU A 32 -11.81 -3.06 5.01
CA LEU A 32 -10.50 -3.62 5.34
C LEU A 32 -10.56 -5.15 5.46
N PHE A 33 -11.57 -5.68 6.14
CA PHE A 33 -11.79 -7.13 6.27
C PHE A 33 -11.98 -7.80 4.90
N ILE A 34 -12.84 -7.24 4.06
CA ILE A 34 -13.15 -7.77 2.72
C ILE A 34 -11.91 -7.68 1.82
N SER A 35 -11.14 -6.59 1.90
CA SER A 35 -9.89 -6.47 1.14
C SER A 35 -8.87 -7.54 1.55
N ALA A 36 -8.76 -7.82 2.85
CA ALA A 36 -7.91 -8.88 3.38
C ALA A 36 -8.37 -10.28 2.94
N ALA A 37 -9.68 -10.55 2.97
CA ALA A 37 -10.25 -11.83 2.57
C ALA A 37 -10.10 -12.12 1.06
N LYS A 38 -10.26 -11.08 0.22
CA LYS A 38 -10.13 -11.21 -1.24
C LYS A 38 -8.68 -11.22 -1.75
N SER A 39 -7.70 -11.00 -0.87
CA SER A 39 -6.29 -11.03 -1.24
C SER A 39 -5.80 -12.46 -1.42
N PHE A 40 -4.94 -12.71 -2.40
CA PHE A 40 -4.21 -13.98 -2.51
C PHE A 40 -3.30 -14.26 -1.31
N ARG A 41 -3.06 -13.25 -0.46
CA ARG A 41 -2.30 -13.33 0.79
C ARG A 41 -3.19 -13.44 2.04
N TYR A 42 -4.46 -13.83 1.88
CA TYR A 42 -5.44 -13.88 2.98
C TYR A 42 -4.90 -14.63 4.20
N ASP A 43 -4.06 -15.66 4.01
CA ASP A 43 -3.48 -16.40 5.13
C ASP A 43 -2.70 -15.54 6.12
N SER A 44 -1.95 -14.56 5.62
CA SER A 44 -1.16 -13.62 6.41
C SER A 44 -1.89 -12.32 6.74
N CYS A 45 -2.83 -11.90 5.88
CA CYS A 45 -3.44 -10.57 5.94
C CYS A 45 -4.81 -10.56 6.63
N LEU A 46 -5.57 -11.66 6.53
CA LEU A 46 -6.87 -11.83 7.17
C LEU A 46 -6.67 -12.43 8.58
N GLN A 47 -6.01 -11.65 9.43
CA GLN A 47 -5.77 -11.98 10.83
C GLN A 47 -6.36 -10.86 11.69
N PRO A 48 -7.20 -11.16 12.69
CA PRO A 48 -7.72 -12.49 13.02
C PRO A 48 -8.65 -13.03 11.92
N PHE A 49 -8.80 -14.35 11.87
CA PHE A 49 -9.69 -15.07 10.95
C PHE A 49 -10.98 -15.52 11.69
N PRO A 50 -12.17 -15.45 11.06
CA PRO A 50 -13.42 -15.84 11.73
C PRO A 50 -13.47 -17.35 12.01
N PRO A 51 -13.65 -17.78 13.27
CA PRO A 51 -13.53 -19.19 13.66
C PRO A 51 -14.60 -20.08 13.02
N ASP A 52 -15.79 -19.55 12.75
CA ASP A 52 -16.91 -20.27 12.12
C ASP A 52 -16.60 -20.71 10.67
N PHE A 53 -15.50 -20.23 10.09
CA PHE A 53 -15.03 -20.59 8.76
C PHE A 53 -13.73 -21.40 8.81
N ILE A 54 -13.43 -22.05 9.94
CA ILE A 54 -12.32 -22.99 10.10
C ILE A 54 -12.90 -24.39 10.26
N THR A 55 -12.63 -25.26 9.28
CA THR A 55 -13.07 -26.66 9.30
C THR A 55 -11.83 -27.55 9.27
N ASN A 56 -11.68 -28.47 10.23
CA ASN A 56 -10.52 -29.38 10.32
C ASN A 56 -9.16 -28.65 10.31
N ASN A 57 -9.05 -27.52 11.02
CA ASN A 57 -7.90 -26.61 11.02
C ASN A 57 -7.57 -25.96 9.66
N GLU A 58 -8.46 -26.06 8.68
CA GLU A 58 -8.32 -25.43 7.37
C GLU A 58 -9.28 -24.24 7.25
N LYS A 59 -8.78 -23.13 6.71
CA LYS A 59 -9.59 -21.93 6.48
C LYS A 59 -10.45 -22.12 5.24
N SER A 60 -11.76 -22.15 5.42
CA SER A 60 -12.74 -22.23 4.34
C SER A 60 -12.95 -20.85 3.68
N ILE A 61 -11.92 -20.31 3.03
CA ILE A 61 -11.91 -18.97 2.46
C ILE A 61 -13.00 -18.78 1.38
N ASP A 62 -13.28 -19.81 0.58
CA ASP A 62 -14.31 -19.74 -0.46
C ASP A 62 -15.70 -19.56 0.15
N GLN A 63 -15.99 -20.26 1.24
CA GLN A 63 -17.24 -20.10 1.97
C GLN A 63 -17.35 -18.71 2.59
N LEU A 64 -16.26 -18.21 3.19
CA LEU A 64 -16.22 -16.85 3.74
C LEU A 64 -16.50 -15.81 2.66
N CYS A 65 -15.84 -15.90 1.50
CA CYS A 65 -16.05 -14.97 0.40
C CYS A 65 -17.50 -14.99 -0.12
N ARG A 66 -18.14 -16.16 -0.21
CA ARG A 66 -19.57 -16.26 -0.59
C ARG A 66 -20.48 -15.53 0.40
N VAL A 67 -20.24 -15.67 1.71
CA VAL A 67 -21.01 -14.94 2.74
C VAL A 67 -20.72 -13.44 2.67
N LEU A 68 -19.48 -13.03 2.41
CA LEU A 68 -19.15 -11.60 2.25
C LEU A 68 -19.90 -10.95 1.06
N GLU A 69 -20.24 -11.72 0.03
CA GLU A 69 -21.00 -11.23 -1.12
C GLU A 69 -22.49 -11.01 -0.83
N THR A 70 -23.03 -11.58 0.25
CA THR A 70 -24.43 -11.36 0.67
C THR A 70 -24.59 -10.06 1.47
N ILE A 71 -23.52 -9.51 2.05
CA ILE A 71 -23.57 -8.32 2.92
C ILE A 71 -24.00 -7.08 2.10
N PRO A 72 -25.17 -6.47 2.36
CA PRO A 72 -25.60 -5.26 1.67
C PRO A 72 -24.77 -4.04 2.11
N PRO A 73 -24.82 -2.91 1.37
CA PRO A 73 -24.16 -1.66 1.77
C PRO A 73 -24.53 -1.26 3.21
N VAL A 74 -23.62 -0.56 3.92
CA VAL A 74 -23.87 -0.17 5.33
C VAL A 74 -25.14 0.67 5.47
N ALA A 75 -25.45 1.52 4.49
CA ALA A 75 -26.65 2.34 4.49
C ALA A 75 -27.95 1.52 4.50
N ASP A 76 -27.94 0.31 3.94
CA ASP A 76 -29.12 -0.54 3.77
C ASP A 76 -29.26 -1.54 4.93
N LEU A 77 -28.17 -1.81 5.66
CA LEU A 77 -28.15 -2.77 6.77
C LEU A 77 -29.20 -2.46 7.85
N PRO A 78 -29.44 -1.20 8.30
CA PRO A 78 -30.44 -0.92 9.33
C PRO A 78 -31.84 -1.42 9.01
N ALA A 79 -32.26 -1.35 7.74
CA ALA A 79 -33.55 -1.86 7.29
C ALA A 79 -33.49 -3.34 6.91
N GLY A 80 -32.35 -3.83 6.41
CA GLY A 80 -32.19 -5.18 5.86
C GLY A 80 -31.77 -6.27 6.85
N LEU A 81 -31.33 -5.93 8.07
CA LEU A 81 -30.77 -6.89 9.05
C LEU A 81 -31.71 -8.06 9.41
N ALA A 82 -33.02 -7.81 9.43
CA ALA A 82 -34.02 -8.84 9.72
C ALA A 82 -34.09 -9.93 8.63
N ALA A 83 -33.80 -9.56 7.38
CA ALA A 83 -33.85 -10.46 6.23
C ALA A 83 -32.53 -11.24 6.01
N LEU A 84 -31.46 -10.88 6.72
CA LEU A 84 -30.18 -11.59 6.62
C LEU A 84 -30.23 -12.94 7.34
N ASP A 85 -29.62 -13.93 6.70
CA ASP A 85 -29.45 -15.26 7.28
C ASP A 85 -28.55 -15.25 8.52
N GLU A 86 -28.61 -16.33 9.30
CA GLU A 86 -27.87 -16.46 10.55
C GLU A 86 -26.34 -16.40 10.34
N GLN A 87 -25.83 -16.95 9.24
CA GLN A 87 -24.39 -16.98 8.95
C GLN A 87 -23.85 -15.57 8.66
N THR A 88 -24.59 -14.78 7.89
CA THR A 88 -24.25 -13.39 7.55
C THR A 88 -24.32 -12.51 8.80
N VAL A 89 -25.37 -12.64 9.62
CA VAL A 89 -25.48 -11.92 10.89
C VAL A 89 -24.38 -12.33 11.86
N GLY A 90 -24.07 -13.63 11.92
CA GLY A 90 -22.97 -14.17 12.73
C GLY A 90 -21.63 -13.56 12.35
N LEU A 91 -21.33 -13.50 11.05
CA LEU A 91 -20.10 -12.89 10.54
C LEU A 91 -20.05 -11.38 10.81
N LEU A 92 -21.14 -10.64 10.54
CA LEU A 92 -21.22 -9.20 10.83
C LEU A 92 -21.00 -8.92 12.32
N HIS A 93 -21.64 -9.70 13.19
CA HIS A 93 -21.46 -9.59 14.64
C HIS A 93 -20.01 -9.91 15.03
N TRP A 94 -19.38 -10.91 14.43
CA TRP A 94 -17.98 -11.21 14.69
C TRP A 94 -17.07 -10.05 14.28
N ILE A 95 -17.19 -9.53 13.05
CA ILE A 95 -16.36 -8.43 12.53
C ILE A 95 -16.56 -7.14 13.33
N LEU A 96 -17.82 -6.74 13.56
CA LEU A 96 -18.14 -5.42 14.07
C LEU A 96 -18.18 -5.35 15.60
N CYS A 97 -18.62 -6.43 16.26
CA CYS A 97 -18.87 -6.44 17.70
C CYS A 97 -17.81 -7.24 18.46
N ARG A 98 -17.46 -8.45 18.02
CA ARG A 98 -16.42 -9.26 18.71
C ARG A 98 -15.02 -8.73 18.44
N GLN A 99 -14.75 -8.28 17.22
CA GLN A 99 -13.49 -7.63 16.83
C GLN A 99 -13.60 -6.10 16.91
N ALA A 100 -14.41 -5.57 17.83
CA ALA A 100 -14.65 -4.12 17.93
C ALA A 100 -13.42 -3.30 18.33
N ARG A 101 -12.32 -3.94 18.77
CA ARG A 101 -11.12 -3.29 19.29
C ARG A 101 -9.88 -3.56 18.42
N PRO A 102 -9.02 -2.55 18.20
CA PRO A 102 -9.19 -1.15 18.61
C PRO A 102 -10.41 -0.50 17.93
N ALA A 103 -11.02 0.46 18.63
CA ALA A 103 -12.22 1.12 18.11
C ALA A 103 -11.82 2.08 16.99
N LEU A 104 -12.65 2.19 15.96
CA LEU A 104 -12.49 3.21 14.92
C LEU A 104 -13.50 4.32 15.17
N ARG A 105 -13.05 5.56 15.05
CA ARG A 105 -13.89 6.76 15.17
C ARG A 105 -13.66 7.64 13.95
N THR A 106 -14.73 8.01 13.26
CA THR A 106 -14.65 8.95 12.14
C THR A 106 -14.25 10.33 12.65
N VAL A 107 -13.20 10.91 12.06
CA VAL A 107 -12.76 12.27 12.37
C VAL A 107 -13.55 13.25 11.49
N PRO A 108 -14.26 14.25 12.08
CA PRO A 108 -14.95 15.28 11.32
C PRO A 108 -14.01 16.03 10.38
N LYS A 109 -14.48 16.40 9.18
CA LYS A 109 -13.67 17.12 8.18
C LYS A 109 -13.01 18.40 8.72
N ALA A 110 -13.70 19.12 9.61
CA ALA A 110 -13.17 20.33 10.24
C ALA A 110 -11.92 20.09 11.12
N GLN A 111 -11.66 18.85 11.53
CA GLN A 111 -10.51 18.46 12.36
C GLN A 111 -9.40 17.77 11.55
N HIS A 112 -9.55 17.65 10.22
CA HIS A 112 -8.54 16.96 9.39
C HIS A 112 -7.19 17.68 9.42
N ASP A 113 -7.20 19.01 9.33
CA ASP A 113 -5.98 19.81 9.39
C ASP A 113 -5.26 19.68 10.74
N GLU A 114 -6.00 19.55 11.84
CA GLU A 114 -5.42 19.32 13.18
C GLU A 114 -4.70 17.97 13.26
N VAL A 115 -5.30 16.91 12.70
CA VAL A 115 -4.68 15.58 12.66
C VAL A 115 -3.42 15.61 11.79
N LEU A 116 -3.48 16.23 10.62
CA LEU A 116 -2.34 16.34 9.71
C LEU A 116 -1.22 17.22 10.28
N ALA A 117 -1.56 18.25 11.06
CA ALA A 117 -0.58 19.11 11.75
C ALA A 117 0.26 18.36 12.80
N LYS A 118 -0.14 17.16 13.25
CA LYS A 118 0.68 16.32 14.14
C LYS A 118 1.97 15.84 13.47
N CYS A 119 1.98 15.71 12.14
CA CYS A 119 3.17 15.38 11.35
C CYS A 119 3.24 16.30 10.13
N PRO A 120 3.74 17.54 10.30
CA PRO A 120 3.83 18.51 9.22
C PRO A 120 4.69 17.96 8.06
N CYS A 121 4.14 18.00 6.85
CA CYS A 121 4.89 17.68 5.64
C CYS A 121 5.34 18.97 4.94
N TYR A 122 6.51 18.94 4.34
CA TYR A 122 7.01 20.09 3.57
C TYR A 122 6.58 20.02 2.11
N ALA A 123 6.48 18.80 1.55
CA ALA A 123 5.99 18.61 0.20
C ALA A 123 4.48 18.81 0.13
N LYS A 124 3.98 19.29 -1.01
CA LYS A 124 2.54 19.29 -1.29
C LYS A 124 2.04 17.86 -1.42
N TYR A 125 0.90 17.56 -0.80
CA TYR A 125 0.28 16.24 -0.83
C TYR A 125 -1.22 16.33 -1.15
N ALA A 126 -1.77 15.25 -1.69
CA ALA A 126 -3.22 15.11 -1.84
C ALA A 126 -3.88 14.93 -0.46
N GLN A 127 -5.00 15.61 -0.23
CA GLN A 127 -5.77 15.49 1.01
C GLN A 127 -6.51 14.13 1.06
N PRO A 128 -6.56 13.46 2.23
CA PRO A 128 -7.37 12.26 2.38
C PRO A 128 -8.86 12.58 2.25
N SER A 129 -9.64 11.65 1.70
CA SER A 129 -11.10 11.80 1.61
C SER A 129 -11.76 11.62 2.98
N HIS A 130 -11.18 10.76 3.82
CA HIS A 130 -11.64 10.47 5.18
C HIS A 130 -10.45 10.24 6.10
N ILE A 131 -10.62 10.58 7.37
CA ILE A 131 -9.66 10.27 8.44
C ILE A 131 -10.42 9.53 9.54
N PHE A 132 -9.82 8.44 10.03
CA PHE A 132 -10.35 7.66 11.13
C PHE A 132 -9.32 7.60 12.23
N GLU A 133 -9.74 7.83 13.47
CA GLU A 133 -8.92 7.65 14.66
C GLU A 133 -9.02 6.21 15.15
N VAL A 134 -7.88 5.66 15.56
CA VAL A 134 -7.74 4.33 16.14
C VAL A 134 -7.64 4.48 17.65
N VAL A 135 -8.69 4.08 18.35
CA VAL A 135 -8.84 4.26 19.80
C VAL A 135 -8.57 2.95 20.53
N TYR A 136 -7.44 2.91 21.23
CA TYR A 136 -7.04 1.82 22.11
C TYR A 136 -7.68 1.96 23.49
N ARG A 137 -7.79 0.84 24.21
CA ARG A 137 -8.10 0.87 25.65
C ARG A 137 -6.80 0.95 26.41
N GLU A 138 -6.81 1.60 27.56
CA GLU A 138 -5.68 1.59 28.51
C GLU A 138 -5.28 0.17 28.93
N THR A 139 -6.24 -0.77 28.95
CA THR A 139 -5.94 -2.18 29.28
C THR A 139 -5.31 -2.97 28.12
N ASN A 140 -5.26 -2.41 26.91
CA ASN A 140 -4.65 -3.08 25.76
C ASN A 140 -3.15 -3.26 26.01
N SER A 141 -2.62 -4.45 25.73
CA SER A 141 -1.22 -4.79 26.03
C SER A 141 -0.23 -3.99 25.18
N SER A 142 -0.50 -3.77 23.90
CA SER A 142 0.40 -2.97 23.06
C SER A 142 0.34 -1.49 23.43
N GLU A 143 -0.83 -0.97 23.84
CA GLU A 143 -0.93 0.42 24.33
C GLU A 143 -0.14 0.60 25.63
N ARG A 144 -0.24 -0.33 26.58
CA ARG A 144 0.55 -0.27 27.82
C ARG A 144 2.04 -0.30 27.55
N ALA A 145 2.50 -1.26 26.74
CA ALA A 145 3.92 -1.34 26.36
C ALA A 145 4.40 -0.02 25.72
N PHE A 146 3.60 0.55 24.80
CA PHE A 146 3.92 1.84 24.19
C PHE A 146 4.03 2.97 25.22
N GLN A 147 3.07 3.07 26.15
CA GLN A 147 3.07 4.11 27.19
C GLN A 147 4.24 3.96 28.15
N ASP A 148 4.62 2.73 28.51
CA ASP A 148 5.78 2.48 29.36
C ASP A 148 7.05 3.08 28.73
N HIS A 149 7.27 2.86 27.43
CA HIS A 149 8.40 3.46 26.71
C HIS A 149 8.25 4.98 26.52
N ALA A 150 7.03 5.48 26.33
CA ALA A 150 6.74 6.91 26.15
C ALA A 150 6.96 7.76 27.42
N THR A 151 7.07 7.14 28.60
CA THR A 151 7.44 7.84 29.84
C THR A 151 8.90 8.29 29.86
N GLU A 152 9.79 7.55 29.19
CA GLU A 152 11.23 7.77 29.22
C GLU A 152 11.72 8.61 28.03
N PHE A 153 11.09 8.45 26.86
CA PHE A 153 11.52 9.10 25.62
C PHE A 153 10.39 9.91 24.98
N ARG A 154 10.77 10.97 24.25
CA ARG A 154 9.80 11.79 23.50
C ARG A 154 9.04 10.96 22.47
N THR A 155 7.75 11.26 22.28
CA THR A 155 6.99 10.71 21.15
C THR A 155 6.93 11.68 19.99
N ARG A 156 6.86 11.14 18.77
CA ARG A 156 6.72 11.88 17.52
C ARG A 156 5.70 11.18 16.63
N HIS A 157 5.23 11.86 15.59
CA HIS A 157 4.34 11.27 14.60
C HIS A 157 5.05 11.05 13.27
N ALA A 158 4.67 9.99 12.56
CA ALA A 158 5.16 9.69 11.22
C ALA A 158 4.16 8.80 10.45
N PHE A 159 4.23 8.83 9.13
CA PHE A 159 3.36 8.05 8.25
C PHE A 159 3.92 6.67 7.94
N HIS A 160 3.04 5.69 7.79
CA HIS A 160 3.34 4.36 7.27
C HIS A 160 2.38 4.03 6.13
N GLY A 161 2.95 3.82 4.95
CA GLY A 161 2.22 3.35 3.78
C GLY A 161 2.19 1.83 3.66
N SER A 162 1.03 1.26 3.34
CA SER A 162 0.89 -0.18 3.12
C SER A 162 -0.21 -0.49 2.11
N ARG A 163 -0.24 -1.72 1.60
CA ARG A 163 -1.36 -2.17 0.77
C ARG A 163 -2.62 -2.32 1.61
N LEU A 164 -3.77 -1.94 1.04
CA LEU A 164 -5.07 -1.93 1.72
C LEU A 164 -5.37 -3.23 2.51
N PHE A 165 -5.14 -4.39 1.88
CA PHE A 165 -5.43 -5.70 2.50
C PHE A 165 -4.59 -6.00 3.75
N ASN A 166 -3.49 -5.27 4.02
CA ASN A 166 -2.72 -5.44 5.25
C ASN A 166 -3.37 -4.74 6.45
N PHE A 167 -4.23 -3.74 6.22
CA PHE A 167 -4.73 -2.88 7.29
C PHE A 167 -5.70 -3.57 8.24
N HIS A 168 -6.34 -4.67 7.85
CA HIS A 168 -7.09 -5.52 8.79
C HIS A 168 -6.15 -6.07 9.88
N SER A 169 -5.06 -6.73 9.48
CA SER A 169 -4.06 -7.26 10.41
C SER A 169 -3.34 -6.14 11.19
N ILE A 170 -2.96 -5.04 10.53
CA ILE A 170 -2.33 -3.90 11.18
C ILE A 170 -3.25 -3.29 12.26
N LEU A 171 -4.55 -3.21 12.01
CA LEU A 171 -5.49 -2.69 13.00
C LEU A 171 -5.54 -3.57 14.25
N HIS A 172 -5.48 -4.89 14.11
CA HIS A 172 -5.61 -5.83 15.22
C HIS A 172 -4.29 -6.13 15.95
N TYR A 173 -3.18 -6.18 15.24
CA TYR A 173 -1.88 -6.57 15.78
C TYR A 173 -0.84 -5.45 15.77
N GLY A 174 -1.17 -4.27 15.26
CA GLY A 174 -0.21 -3.19 15.07
C GLY A 174 0.76 -3.47 13.92
N LEU A 175 1.75 -2.59 13.77
CA LEU A 175 2.82 -2.78 12.78
C LEU A 175 3.83 -3.79 13.31
N GLN A 176 4.11 -4.83 12.52
CA GLN A 176 4.98 -5.93 12.90
C GLN A 176 6.26 -5.90 12.08
N GLN A 177 7.42 -5.68 12.73
CA GLN A 177 8.71 -5.57 12.04
C GLN A 177 9.03 -6.76 11.12
N HIS A 178 8.71 -7.98 11.56
CA HIS A 178 9.01 -9.22 10.83
C HIS A 178 8.05 -9.47 9.65
N LEU A 179 6.91 -8.76 9.59
CA LEU A 179 5.99 -8.80 8.46
C LEU A 179 6.29 -7.71 7.42
N ASN A 180 7.17 -6.77 7.75
CA ASN A 180 7.67 -5.80 6.80
C ASN A 180 8.69 -6.46 5.88
N LYS A 181 8.68 -6.06 4.61
CA LYS A 181 9.75 -6.45 3.71
C LYS A 181 11.05 -5.87 4.24
N VAL A 182 12.02 -6.73 4.53
CA VAL A 182 13.40 -6.30 4.76
C VAL A 182 13.79 -5.46 3.54
N SER A 183 14.07 -4.19 3.80
CA SER A 183 14.40 -3.21 2.77
C SER A 183 15.85 -2.76 2.97
N LEU A 184 16.21 -1.68 2.29
CA LEU A 184 17.56 -1.13 2.17
C LEU A 184 18.27 -0.90 3.52
N PHE A 185 17.54 -0.69 4.62
CA PHE A 185 18.08 -0.34 5.94
C PHE A 185 17.95 -1.44 6.99
N GLY A 186 17.61 -2.66 6.55
CA GLY A 186 17.47 -3.85 7.39
C GLY A 186 16.04 -4.13 7.86
N GLU A 187 15.92 -4.99 8.86
CA GLU A 187 14.64 -5.35 9.47
C GLU A 187 14.14 -4.22 10.39
N GLY A 188 12.83 -3.96 10.34
CA GLY A 188 12.17 -2.95 11.16
C GLY A 188 10.87 -2.43 10.54
N ILE A 189 10.23 -1.50 11.23
CA ILE A 189 9.07 -0.75 10.79
C ILE A 189 9.54 0.54 10.13
N TYR A 190 9.21 0.69 8.86
CA TYR A 190 9.56 1.87 8.06
C TYR A 190 8.44 2.90 8.16
N LEU A 191 8.78 4.08 8.65
CA LEU A 191 7.91 5.26 8.70
C LEU A 191 8.56 6.40 7.89
N SER A 192 7.78 7.43 7.58
CA SER A 192 8.28 8.66 6.97
C SER A 192 7.61 9.88 7.56
N ALA A 193 8.37 10.96 7.78
CA ALA A 193 7.81 12.26 8.14
C ALA A 193 7.12 12.97 6.95
N GLU A 194 7.22 12.41 5.73
CA GLU A 194 6.57 12.93 4.53
C GLU A 194 5.42 12.03 4.07
N LEU A 195 4.23 12.59 3.98
CA LEU A 195 3.03 11.86 3.54
C LEU A 195 3.17 11.34 2.10
N GLN A 196 3.77 12.14 1.21
CA GLN A 196 3.96 11.77 -0.19
C GLN A 196 4.82 10.51 -0.36
N VAL A 197 5.82 10.31 0.50
CA VAL A 197 6.64 9.10 0.51
C VAL A 197 5.76 7.88 0.85
N SER A 198 4.93 7.99 1.88
CA SER A 198 4.02 6.91 2.29
C SER A 198 2.92 6.62 1.28
N GLN A 199 2.51 7.62 0.48
CA GLN A 199 1.57 7.43 -0.64
C GLN A 199 2.13 6.45 -1.68
N MET A 200 3.43 6.46 -1.97
CA MET A 200 4.05 5.55 -2.94
C MET A 200 3.98 4.07 -2.51
N PHE A 201 3.88 3.81 -1.20
CA PHE A 201 3.74 2.47 -0.64
C PHE A 201 2.27 2.06 -0.41
N SER A 202 1.33 2.94 -0.71
CA SER A 202 -0.11 2.77 -0.48
C SER A 202 -0.89 2.81 -1.79
N PRO A 203 -0.67 1.86 -2.71
CA PRO A 203 -1.41 1.84 -3.97
C PRO A 203 -2.90 1.60 -3.71
N ASN A 204 -3.75 2.12 -4.60
CA ASN A 204 -5.17 1.82 -4.60
C ASN A 204 -5.39 0.30 -4.66
N GLY A 205 -6.05 -0.25 -3.64
CA GLY A 205 -6.46 -1.64 -3.57
C GLY A 205 -7.96 -1.79 -3.75
N SER A 206 -8.40 -2.95 -4.23
CA SER A 206 -9.82 -3.30 -4.22
C SER A 206 -10.31 -3.40 -2.77
N GLY A 207 -11.23 -2.50 -2.41
CA GLY A 207 -11.93 -2.53 -1.13
C GLY A 207 -13.19 -3.38 -1.24
N TRP A 208 -14.27 -2.88 -0.66
CA TRP A 208 -15.60 -3.45 -0.80
C TRP A 208 -16.38 -2.72 -1.90
N SER A 209 -16.91 -3.46 -2.87
CA SER A 209 -17.62 -2.88 -4.03
C SER A 209 -18.91 -2.14 -3.66
N ARG A 210 -19.42 -2.35 -2.45
CA ARG A 210 -20.62 -1.70 -1.91
C ARG A 210 -20.29 -0.65 -0.84
N SER A 211 -19.01 -0.33 -0.66
CA SER A 211 -18.55 0.69 0.29
C SER A 211 -18.96 2.08 -0.18
N THR A 212 -19.47 2.87 0.76
CA THR A 212 -19.73 4.31 0.58
C THR A 212 -18.45 5.15 0.61
N LEU A 213 -17.35 4.59 1.12
CA LEU A 213 -16.03 5.24 1.18
C LEU A 213 -15.28 5.18 -0.16
N GLY A 214 -15.71 4.30 -1.07
CA GLY A 214 -15.11 4.08 -2.39
C GLY A 214 -14.89 2.60 -2.68
N THR A 215 -14.91 2.23 -3.97
CA THR A 215 -14.69 0.83 -4.38
C THR A 215 -13.21 0.47 -4.46
N HIS A 216 -12.35 1.47 -4.67
CA HIS A 216 -10.91 1.35 -4.59
C HIS A 216 -10.40 2.32 -3.53
N LEU A 217 -9.61 1.80 -2.60
CA LEU A 217 -9.12 2.57 -1.46
C LEU A 217 -7.60 2.47 -1.39
N ALA A 218 -6.94 3.59 -1.15
CA ALA A 218 -5.60 3.62 -0.58
C ALA A 218 -5.70 4.07 0.89
N CYS A 219 -4.86 3.49 1.74
CA CYS A 219 -4.86 3.75 3.18
C CYS A 219 -3.43 3.98 3.67
N ILE A 220 -3.24 5.01 4.49
CA ILE A 220 -1.97 5.35 5.13
C ILE A 220 -2.21 5.45 6.63
N ALA A 221 -1.35 4.82 7.43
CA ALA A 221 -1.38 5.01 8.88
C ALA A 221 -0.59 6.27 9.24
N LEU A 222 -1.16 7.13 10.10
CA LEU A 222 -0.41 8.11 10.87
C LEU A 222 -0.14 7.47 12.24
N CYS A 223 1.12 7.15 12.47
CA CYS A 223 1.59 6.48 13.67
C CYS A 223 2.17 7.50 14.64
N GLU A 224 2.01 7.22 15.93
CA GLU A 224 2.85 7.77 16.98
C GLU A 224 3.98 6.78 17.26
N TYR A 225 5.20 7.28 17.44
CA TYR A 225 6.34 6.45 17.79
C TYR A 225 7.18 7.08 18.91
N VAL A 226 7.79 6.22 19.72
CA VAL A 226 8.71 6.60 20.79
C VAL A 226 10.12 6.73 20.20
N ASP A 227 10.74 7.90 20.36
CA ASP A 227 12.04 8.23 19.79
C ASP A 227 13.20 7.73 20.66
N ASN A 228 13.29 6.41 20.83
CA ASN A 228 14.35 5.75 21.60
C ASN A 228 15.59 5.52 20.70
N PRO A 229 16.75 6.16 20.98
CA PRO A 229 17.95 6.05 20.14
C PRO A 229 18.50 4.63 19.98
N ASN A 230 18.18 3.71 20.90
CA ASN A 230 18.63 2.31 20.82
C ASN A 230 17.89 1.51 19.72
N TYR A 231 16.67 1.92 19.38
CA TYR A 231 15.78 1.17 18.49
C TYR A 231 15.30 1.98 17.29
N VAL A 232 15.46 3.30 17.30
CA VAL A 232 15.05 4.20 16.23
C VAL A 232 16.27 4.71 15.48
N LYS A 233 16.23 4.61 14.15
CA LYS A 233 17.19 5.25 13.24
C LYS A 233 16.47 6.30 12.41
N SER A 234 16.96 7.53 12.46
CA SER A 234 16.54 8.64 11.59
C SER A 234 17.74 9.53 11.26
N GLN A 235 17.76 10.12 10.07
CA GLN A 235 18.68 11.22 9.79
C GLN A 235 18.12 12.48 10.46
N GLU A 236 18.92 13.13 11.32
CA GLU A 236 18.52 14.40 11.93
C GLU A 236 18.40 15.47 10.84
N GLU A 237 17.29 16.22 10.89
CA GLU A 237 17.11 17.43 10.11
C GLU A 237 18.18 18.42 10.58
N THR A 238 19.22 18.63 9.78
CA THR A 238 20.21 19.66 10.08
C THR A 238 19.49 20.99 9.91
N GLN A 239 19.01 21.57 11.01
CA GLN A 239 18.54 22.94 11.03
C GLN A 239 19.71 23.81 10.56
N GLN A 240 19.61 24.35 9.34
CA GLN A 240 20.54 25.35 8.86
C GLN A 240 20.40 26.59 9.74
N LEU A 241 21.28 26.69 10.75
CA LEU A 241 21.49 27.92 11.49
C LEU A 241 21.98 29.00 10.51
N PRO A 242 21.37 30.19 10.48
CA PRO A 242 21.88 31.29 9.68
C PRO A 242 23.17 31.82 10.32
N GLY A 243 24.31 31.52 9.71
CA GLY A 243 25.51 32.36 9.76
C GLY A 243 26.57 31.98 10.79
N THR A 244 27.72 31.55 10.28
CA THR A 244 28.98 32.32 10.35
C THR A 244 29.82 31.88 9.16
N GLY A 245 30.12 32.82 8.26
CA GLY A 245 30.92 32.56 7.08
C GLY A 245 32.38 32.31 7.44
N GLU A 246 33.02 31.42 6.70
CA GLU A 246 34.38 31.58 6.18
C GLU A 246 34.65 30.47 5.15
N GLY A 247 35.42 30.80 4.12
CA GLY A 247 35.52 30.10 2.83
C GLY A 247 35.87 28.61 2.90
N THR A 248 35.61 27.82 1.86
CA THR A 248 36.40 27.87 0.62
C THR A 248 35.68 27.11 -0.50
N THR A 249 35.84 27.63 -1.71
CA THR A 249 35.30 27.27 -3.03
C THR A 249 35.22 25.78 -3.41
N ALA A 250 34.11 25.39 -4.04
CA ALA A 250 34.11 24.61 -5.28
C ALA A 250 32.80 24.87 -6.06
N HIS A 251 32.94 25.46 -7.26
CA HIS A 251 31.86 25.72 -8.20
C HIS A 251 31.26 24.42 -8.76
N ALA A 252 29.95 24.27 -8.70
CA ALA A 252 29.18 23.50 -9.67
C ALA A 252 27.86 24.24 -9.95
N THR A 253 27.73 24.76 -11.16
CA THR A 253 26.53 25.40 -11.71
C THR A 253 25.36 24.39 -11.78
N PRO A 254 24.14 24.74 -11.33
CA PRO A 254 22.96 23.94 -11.61
C PRO A 254 22.35 24.39 -12.95
N SER A 255 22.48 23.56 -13.99
CA SER A 255 21.68 23.70 -15.20
C SER A 255 20.26 23.21 -14.94
N SER A 256 19.30 24.05 -15.30
CA SER A 256 17.86 23.76 -15.36
C SER A 256 17.57 22.61 -16.34
N ASP A 257 16.92 21.53 -15.88
CA ASP A 257 16.13 20.63 -16.74
C ASP A 257 15.23 19.68 -15.92
N GLY A 258 13.91 19.85 -16.07
CA GLY A 258 12.87 18.81 -16.12
C GLY A 258 12.48 17.98 -14.86
N PRO A 259 11.23 17.47 -14.77
CA PRO A 259 10.70 16.74 -13.59
C PRO A 259 11.26 15.32 -13.38
N SER A 260 12.32 14.93 -14.09
CA SER A 260 12.87 13.56 -14.06
C SER A 260 14.09 13.41 -13.14
N ALA A 261 14.56 14.48 -12.50
CA ALA A 261 15.78 14.46 -11.70
C ALA A 261 15.65 13.86 -10.28
N ILE A 262 14.43 13.64 -9.77
CA ILE A 262 14.22 13.06 -8.42
C ILE A 262 14.47 11.54 -8.41
N MET A 263 14.47 10.87 -9.56
CA MET A 263 14.63 9.42 -9.62
C MET A 263 16.08 8.95 -9.79
N SER A 264 17.06 9.85 -9.82
CA SER A 264 18.45 9.48 -10.15
C SER A 264 19.54 10.15 -9.31
N THR A 265 19.19 10.81 -8.19
CA THR A 265 20.20 11.19 -7.19
C THR A 265 20.67 9.94 -6.43
N SER A 266 21.65 9.25 -7.02
CA SER A 266 22.62 8.34 -6.38
C SER A 266 22.07 7.33 -5.35
N PHE A 267 21.50 6.21 -5.83
CA PHE A 267 21.30 4.98 -5.04
C PHE A 267 22.55 4.07 -4.98
N THR A 268 23.73 4.62 -5.29
CA THR A 268 25.03 3.95 -5.18
C THR A 268 26.03 4.93 -4.57
N GLY A 269 26.06 5.03 -3.24
CA GLY A 269 26.99 5.91 -2.54
C GLY A 269 26.70 6.00 -1.05
N ASN A 270 27.35 5.12 -0.29
CA ASN A 270 27.32 4.98 1.18
C ASN A 270 25.94 4.65 1.76
N GLY A 271 25.86 3.68 2.67
CA GLY A 271 24.64 3.25 3.35
C GLY A 271 24.03 4.29 4.31
N SER A 272 23.92 5.53 3.85
CA SER A 272 23.30 6.65 4.53
C SER A 272 21.77 6.50 4.48
N PHE A 273 21.15 6.77 5.63
CA PHE A 273 19.72 6.64 5.84
C PHE A 273 19.03 7.89 5.29
N PRO A 274 18.10 7.81 4.32
CA PRO A 274 17.54 8.98 3.65
C PRO A 274 16.83 9.93 4.60
N GLU A 275 16.86 11.21 4.24
CA GLU A 275 16.20 12.27 5.00
C GLU A 275 14.70 11.96 5.17
N ARG A 276 14.18 12.18 6.39
CA ARG A 276 12.76 11.98 6.75
C ARG A 276 12.22 10.56 6.62
N TYR A 277 13.07 9.55 6.39
CA TYR A 277 12.73 8.18 6.72
C TYR A 277 12.97 7.97 8.22
N ILE A 278 12.28 6.99 8.81
CA ILE A 278 12.43 6.56 10.20
C ILE A 278 12.31 5.04 10.22
N LEU A 279 13.27 4.36 10.85
CA LEU A 279 13.26 2.91 11.01
C LEU A 279 13.15 2.57 12.50
N VAL A 280 12.09 1.90 12.89
CA VAL A 280 11.84 1.47 14.26
C VAL A 280 11.99 -0.05 14.38
N LYS A 281 12.90 -0.52 15.24
CA LYS A 281 13.24 -1.94 15.41
C LYS A 281 12.51 -2.66 16.54
N ASN A 282 11.64 -1.96 17.26
CA ASN A 282 10.81 -2.55 18.30
C ASN A 282 9.35 -2.18 18.04
N ASN A 283 8.50 -3.21 17.90
CA ASN A 283 7.07 -3.03 17.63
C ASN A 283 6.35 -2.29 18.75
N GLU A 284 6.83 -2.41 19.99
CA GLU A 284 6.24 -1.74 21.16
C GLU A 284 6.39 -0.22 21.12
N LEU A 285 7.31 0.30 20.29
CA LEU A 285 7.58 1.74 20.17
C LEU A 285 6.71 2.43 19.12
N VAL A 286 5.74 1.74 18.50
CA VAL A 286 4.90 2.32 17.45
C VAL A 286 3.42 1.98 17.69
N GLN A 287 2.57 2.99 17.64
CA GLN A 287 1.12 2.83 17.64
C GLN A 287 0.47 3.54 16.47
N VAL A 288 -0.50 2.88 15.82
CA VAL A 288 -1.28 3.49 14.75
C VAL A 288 -2.34 4.37 15.39
N ARG A 289 -2.26 5.70 15.25
CA ARG A 289 -3.24 6.61 15.85
C ARG A 289 -4.35 7.00 14.90
N TYR A 290 -4.05 7.13 13.61
CA TYR A 290 -5.05 7.47 12.60
C TYR A 290 -4.84 6.68 11.30
N LEU A 291 -5.93 6.51 10.55
CA LEU A 291 -5.96 5.98 9.19
C LEU A 291 -6.44 7.08 8.24
N LEU A 292 -5.60 7.44 7.29
CA LEU A 292 -5.86 8.40 6.22
C LEU A 292 -6.31 7.62 4.99
N LEU A 293 -7.57 7.81 4.59
CA LEU A 293 -8.18 7.07 3.50
C LEU A 293 -8.32 7.93 2.25
N TYR A 294 -7.98 7.35 1.10
CA TYR A 294 -8.15 7.94 -0.22
C TYR A 294 -9.05 7.00 -1.02
N GLY A 295 -10.31 7.38 -1.15
CA GLY A 295 -11.32 6.58 -1.84
C GLY A 295 -11.63 7.09 -3.23
N THR A 296 -11.74 6.19 -4.20
CA THR A 296 -12.26 6.47 -5.54
C THR A 296 -13.39 5.51 -5.91
N THR A 297 -14.34 5.98 -6.71
CA THR A 297 -15.36 5.11 -7.32
C THR A 297 -14.90 4.70 -8.72
N LYS A 298 -15.45 3.59 -9.23
CA LYS A 298 -15.10 3.04 -10.55
C LYS A 298 -15.31 4.04 -11.69
N GLU A 299 -16.23 4.99 -11.52
CA GLU A 299 -16.54 6.05 -12.49
C GLU A 299 -15.50 7.18 -12.47
N THR A 300 -14.98 7.56 -11.31
CA THR A 300 -13.95 8.60 -11.18
C THR A 300 -12.64 8.24 -11.89
N ASN A 301 -12.27 6.94 -11.91
CA ASN A 301 -11.09 6.47 -12.65
C ASN A 301 -11.24 6.57 -14.18
N ASN A 302 -12.47 6.46 -14.72
CA ASN A 302 -12.71 6.67 -16.14
C ASN A 302 -12.70 8.17 -16.48
N ASN A 303 -13.21 9.02 -15.60
CA ASN A 303 -13.19 10.47 -15.82
C ASN A 303 -11.78 11.07 -15.69
N ASN A 304 -10.94 10.63 -14.75
CA ASN A 304 -9.56 11.13 -14.67
C ASN A 304 -8.69 10.77 -15.87
N ASN A 305 -9.07 9.75 -16.65
CA ASN A 305 -8.44 9.44 -17.94
C ASN A 305 -9.05 10.24 -19.12
N ASN A 306 -10.21 10.89 -18.93
CA ASN A 306 -10.97 11.62 -19.95
C ASN A 306 -11.18 13.12 -19.65
N THR A 307 -10.75 13.65 -18.50
CA THR A 307 -10.80 15.08 -18.16
C THR A 307 -9.45 15.75 -18.37
N ALA A 308 -8.92 15.59 -19.58
CA ALA A 308 -8.31 16.70 -20.30
C ALA A 308 -9.23 16.99 -21.49
N THR A 309 -9.74 18.23 -21.54
CA THR A 309 -10.64 18.80 -22.57
C THR A 309 -12.13 18.45 -22.49
N SER A 310 -12.89 19.31 -21.82
CA SER A 310 -14.17 19.82 -22.34
C SER A 310 -14.67 20.98 -21.47
N ALA A 311 -14.29 22.20 -21.84
CA ALA A 311 -14.99 23.39 -21.40
C ALA A 311 -16.09 23.67 -22.43
N GLY A 312 -17.35 23.68 -21.97
CA GLY A 312 -18.52 24.08 -22.74
C GLY A 312 -18.60 25.60 -22.95
N PRO A 313 -19.48 26.06 -23.86
CA PRO A 313 -19.34 27.32 -24.57
C PRO A 313 -20.23 28.44 -24.02
N HIS A 314 -19.78 29.70 -24.05
CA HIS A 314 -20.64 30.87 -24.29
C HIS A 314 -19.82 32.17 -24.48
N GLY A 315 -20.13 32.92 -25.55
CA GLY A 315 -20.13 34.39 -25.53
C GLY A 315 -18.99 35.17 -26.24
N SER A 316 -19.02 35.22 -27.58
CA SER A 316 -18.88 36.43 -28.45
C SER A 316 -18.01 37.63 -28.02
N THR A 317 -16.97 37.98 -28.81
CA THR A 317 -16.94 39.07 -29.83
C THR A 317 -15.50 39.34 -30.36
N VAL A 318 -15.33 39.27 -31.70
CA VAL A 318 -14.44 40.02 -32.65
C VAL A 318 -13.25 40.83 -32.10
N ASP A 319 -12.03 40.90 -32.68
CA ASP A 319 -11.60 40.93 -34.10
C ASP A 319 -10.04 40.81 -34.21
N PRO A 320 -9.38 40.85 -35.40
CA PRO A 320 -8.36 39.85 -35.78
C PRO A 320 -7.01 40.47 -36.22
N LEU A 321 -5.87 39.95 -35.75
CA LEU A 321 -4.60 40.10 -36.48
C LEU A 321 -3.63 39.01 -36.03
N TYR A 322 -3.03 38.33 -37.02
CA TYR A 322 -2.16 37.14 -36.94
C TYR A 322 -2.86 35.76 -36.95
N ALA A 323 -3.35 35.38 -38.14
CA ALA A 323 -3.53 33.97 -38.49
C ALA A 323 -2.26 33.43 -39.18
N LEU A 324 -1.46 32.66 -38.46
CA LEU A 324 -0.46 31.73 -39.04
C LEU A 324 -0.93 30.29 -38.76
N PRO A 325 -0.81 29.36 -39.73
CA PRO A 325 -1.32 28.01 -39.58
C PRO A 325 -0.36 27.16 -38.75
N VAL A 326 -0.70 26.87 -37.49
CA VAL A 326 -0.01 25.82 -36.71
C VAL A 326 -0.80 24.52 -36.86
N ARG A 327 -0.29 23.67 -37.74
CA ARG A 327 -0.73 22.29 -37.97
C ARG A 327 -0.37 21.45 -36.72
N PRO A 328 -1.28 20.70 -36.09
CA PRO A 328 -0.91 19.80 -35.00
C PRO A 328 -0.05 18.65 -35.57
N PRO A 329 0.99 18.19 -34.85
CA PRO A 329 1.78 17.06 -35.31
C PRO A 329 0.94 15.79 -35.24
N SER A 330 0.61 15.24 -36.40
CA SER A 330 0.15 13.86 -36.52
C SER A 330 1.30 12.93 -36.16
N TYR A 331 1.24 12.27 -35.01
CA TYR A 331 2.06 11.08 -34.76
C TYR A 331 1.56 9.94 -35.66
N GLN A 332 2.03 9.92 -36.91
CA GLN A 332 1.99 8.71 -37.72
C GLN A 332 3.11 7.78 -37.23
N MET A 333 2.73 6.65 -36.64
CA MET A 333 3.68 5.56 -36.41
C MET A 333 4.26 5.13 -37.76
N ARG A 334 5.57 5.33 -37.92
CA ARG A 334 6.22 5.24 -39.23
C ARG A 334 6.49 3.81 -39.72
N HIS A 335 6.23 2.76 -38.93
CA HIS A 335 6.34 1.38 -39.40
C HIS A 335 5.32 0.47 -38.69
N PRO A 336 4.66 -0.47 -39.41
CA PRO A 336 3.82 -1.47 -38.77
C PRO A 336 4.67 -2.36 -37.86
N PRO A 337 4.20 -2.72 -36.65
CA PRO A 337 4.94 -3.63 -35.78
C PRO A 337 5.16 -4.97 -36.49
N SER A 338 6.34 -5.56 -36.33
CA SER A 338 6.67 -6.82 -36.95
C SER A 338 5.64 -7.90 -36.55
N ARG A 339 5.35 -8.84 -37.46
CA ARG A 339 4.36 -9.92 -37.22
C ARG A 339 4.60 -10.67 -35.91
N PHE A 340 5.86 -10.73 -35.48
CA PHE A 340 6.27 -11.33 -34.21
C PHE A 340 5.81 -10.53 -32.99
N ILE A 341 5.95 -9.20 -32.98
CA ILE A 341 5.51 -8.35 -31.87
C ILE A 341 3.98 -8.39 -31.74
N GLN A 342 3.28 -8.43 -32.88
CA GLN A 342 1.83 -8.53 -32.90
C GLN A 342 1.34 -9.91 -32.45
N TRP A 343 2.06 -10.98 -32.79
CA TRP A 343 1.80 -12.32 -32.28
C TRP A 343 2.02 -12.41 -30.77
N ILE A 344 3.10 -11.81 -30.22
CA ILE A 344 3.35 -11.73 -28.77
C ILE A 344 2.21 -10.99 -28.06
N ALA A 345 1.77 -9.86 -28.62
CA ALA A 345 0.70 -9.06 -28.03
C ALA A 345 -0.63 -9.81 -27.97
N ASN A 346 -0.91 -10.68 -28.95
CA ASN A 346 -2.12 -11.52 -28.98
C ASN A 346 -2.02 -12.81 -28.19
N ASN A 347 -0.81 -13.33 -27.93
CA ASN A 347 -0.60 -14.63 -27.28
C ASN A 347 0.06 -14.51 -25.90
N LYS A 348 -0.40 -13.53 -25.10
CA LYS A 348 0.14 -13.24 -23.75
C LYS A 348 0.18 -14.47 -22.83
N GLY A 349 -0.81 -15.36 -22.93
CA GLY A 349 -0.87 -16.60 -22.16
C GLY A 349 0.24 -17.59 -22.53
N PHE A 350 0.53 -17.79 -23.81
CA PHE A 350 1.61 -18.67 -24.27
C PHE A 350 2.99 -18.12 -23.90
N VAL A 351 3.17 -16.80 -23.94
CA VAL A 351 4.43 -16.15 -23.53
C VAL A 351 4.65 -16.29 -22.02
N LEU A 352 3.61 -16.17 -21.21
CA LEU A 352 3.67 -16.41 -19.76
C LEU A 352 4.01 -17.87 -19.42
N ILE A 353 3.34 -18.82 -20.08
CA ILE A 353 3.60 -20.25 -19.88
C ILE A 353 5.03 -20.62 -20.32
N GLY A 354 5.44 -20.17 -21.52
CA GLY A 354 6.79 -20.39 -22.02
C GLY A 354 7.87 -19.77 -21.13
N GLY A 355 7.64 -18.54 -20.64
CA GLY A 355 8.53 -17.87 -19.69
C GLY A 355 8.64 -18.61 -18.36
N TYR A 356 7.52 -19.11 -17.83
CA TYR A 356 7.50 -19.87 -16.58
C TYR A 356 8.19 -21.24 -16.71
N VAL A 357 7.95 -21.96 -17.80
CA VAL A 357 8.65 -23.23 -18.12
C VAL A 357 10.15 -22.99 -18.28
N GLY A 358 10.55 -21.91 -18.97
CA GLY A 358 11.95 -21.51 -19.09
C GLY A 358 12.61 -21.22 -17.73
N LEU A 359 11.90 -20.51 -16.85
CA LEU A 359 12.37 -20.22 -15.50
C LEU A 359 12.55 -21.50 -14.66
N LEU A 360 11.60 -22.44 -14.73
CA LEU A 360 11.70 -23.73 -14.05
C LEU A 360 12.86 -24.58 -14.58
N LEU A 361 13.11 -24.56 -15.89
CA LEU A 361 14.26 -25.25 -16.49
C LEU A 361 15.58 -24.63 -16.05
N ILE A 362 15.66 -23.29 -15.95
CA ILE A 362 16.86 -22.59 -15.47
C ILE A 362 17.11 -22.91 -13.99
N VAL A 363 16.08 -22.87 -13.15
CA VAL A 363 16.19 -23.23 -11.72
C VAL A 363 16.57 -24.71 -11.56
N GLY A 364 15.95 -25.60 -12.33
CA GLY A 364 16.29 -27.03 -12.34
C GLY A 364 17.73 -27.29 -12.82
N PHE A 365 18.22 -26.50 -13.78
CA PHE A 365 19.60 -26.60 -14.27
C PHE A 365 20.60 -26.06 -13.24
N ILE A 366 20.30 -24.94 -12.57
CA ILE A 366 21.16 -24.36 -11.53
C ILE A 366 21.27 -25.28 -10.30
N ASN A 367 20.18 -25.98 -9.96
CA ASN A 367 20.13 -26.86 -8.78
C ASN A 367 20.53 -28.32 -9.06
N SER A 368 20.89 -28.65 -10.30
CA SER A 368 21.35 -29.98 -10.70
C SER A 368 22.81 -30.21 -10.31
N ARG A 369 23.11 -31.30 -9.58
CA ARG A 369 24.49 -31.70 -9.24
C ARG A 369 25.37 -31.99 -10.47
N ASN A 370 24.78 -32.17 -11.65
CA ASN A 370 25.47 -32.40 -12.93
C ASN A 370 25.69 -31.11 -13.75
N ALA A 371 25.25 -29.95 -13.26
CA ALA A 371 25.37 -28.67 -13.97
C ALA A 371 26.82 -28.27 -14.27
N HIS A 372 27.75 -28.65 -13.38
CA HIS A 372 29.17 -28.38 -13.57
C HIS A 372 29.74 -29.09 -14.82
N PHE A 373 29.34 -30.34 -15.05
CA PHE A 373 29.78 -31.13 -16.21
C PHE A 373 29.24 -30.57 -17.53
N VAL A 374 27.97 -30.17 -17.55
CA VAL A 374 27.35 -29.59 -18.75
C VAL A 374 27.92 -28.20 -19.04
N LYS A 375 28.20 -27.40 -18.00
CA LYS A 375 28.86 -26.09 -18.12
C LYS A 375 30.27 -26.22 -18.72
N GLU A 376 31.08 -27.16 -18.23
CA GLU A 376 32.41 -27.48 -18.76
C GLU A 376 32.34 -27.91 -20.24
N MET A 377 31.43 -28.83 -20.57
CA MET A 377 31.23 -29.29 -21.95
C MET A 377 30.79 -28.17 -22.89
N LEU A 378 29.91 -27.28 -22.42
CA LEU A 378 29.37 -26.17 -23.21
C LEU A 378 30.43 -25.08 -23.42
N LEU A 379 31.27 -24.81 -22.41
CA LEU A 379 32.43 -23.92 -22.53
C LEU A 379 33.50 -24.50 -23.47
N GLN A 380 33.77 -25.81 -23.42
CA GLN A 380 34.68 -26.46 -24.37
C GLN A 380 34.17 -26.33 -25.82
N LYS A 381 32.87 -26.55 -26.06
CA LYS A 381 32.29 -26.40 -27.41
C LYS A 381 32.27 -24.94 -27.87
N LEU A 382 31.99 -23.99 -26.98
CA LEU A 382 32.07 -22.56 -27.28
C LEU A 382 33.50 -22.14 -27.61
N ASN A 383 34.51 -22.63 -26.88
CA ASN A 383 35.92 -22.40 -27.21
C ASN A 383 36.30 -23.02 -28.55
N HIS A 384 35.79 -24.21 -28.87
CA HIS A 384 36.06 -24.86 -30.16
C HIS A 384 35.45 -24.08 -31.32
N VAL A 385 34.23 -23.57 -31.16
CA VAL A 385 33.57 -22.70 -32.13
C VAL A 385 34.26 -21.33 -32.22
N TYR A 386 34.65 -20.74 -31.10
CA TYR A 386 35.42 -19.49 -31.05
C TYR A 386 36.74 -19.63 -31.81
N ASN A 387 37.49 -20.72 -31.59
CA ASN A 387 38.75 -20.99 -32.30
C ASN A 387 38.54 -21.31 -33.79
N ALA A 388 37.44 -21.99 -34.14
CA ALA A 388 37.12 -22.30 -35.54
C ALA A 388 36.63 -21.08 -36.33
N VAL A 389 35.97 -20.12 -35.68
CA VAL A 389 35.41 -18.91 -36.33
C VAL A 389 36.40 -17.75 -36.34
N LEU A 390 37.27 -17.62 -35.35
CA LEU A 390 38.20 -16.49 -35.21
C LEU A 390 39.67 -16.82 -35.50
N GLY A 391 39.99 -18.03 -35.96
CA GLY A 391 41.26 -18.34 -36.61
C GLY A 391 42.50 -17.93 -35.80
N TYR A 392 42.58 -18.31 -34.53
CA TYR A 392 43.81 -18.08 -33.75
C TYR A 392 44.81 -19.21 -34.03
N ARG A 393 45.68 -18.97 -35.02
CA ARG A 393 46.88 -19.77 -35.27
C ARG A 393 47.89 -19.39 -34.19
N GLY A 394 48.10 -20.28 -33.22
CA GLY A 394 49.09 -20.08 -32.16
C GLY A 394 50.47 -19.78 -32.74
N LYS A 395 51.17 -18.81 -32.15
CA LYS A 395 52.62 -18.72 -32.19
C LYS A 395 53.14 -19.46 -30.95
N ASP A 396 53.90 -20.50 -31.26
CA ASP A 396 54.84 -21.33 -30.49
C ASP A 396 54.32 -22.06 -29.24
#